data_AF-A0A0D9X437-F1
#
_entry.id   AF-A0A0D9X437-F1
#
_cell.length_a   1.000
_cell.length_b   1.000
_cell.length_c   1.000
_cell.angle_alpha   90.00
_cell.angle_beta   90.00
_cell.angle_gamma   90.00
#
_symmetry.space_group_name_H-M   'P 1'
#
loop_
_entity.id
_entity.type
_entity.pdbx_description
1 polymer ?
#
loop_
_entity_poly.entity_id
_entity_poly.type
_entity_poly.pdbx_seq_one_letter_code
_entity_poly.pdbx_strand_id
1 'polypeptide(L)'
;MMKGSVIGVAVVALLAVAVAVEGAVTCGDVDASLMPCVAYLTGKAAAPSGECCAGVKHLRTLPVGTAERRFACECVKKAAASIP
;
A
#
# COMPACT_ATOMS: atom_id res chain seq x y z
N MET A 1 -22.76 -42.84 7.81
CA MET A 1 -21.67 -42.60 8.78
C MET A 1 -20.61 -41.77 8.09
N MET A 2 -20.24 -40.65 8.70
CA MET A 2 -19.40 -39.56 8.18
C MET A 2 -18.14 -40.01 7.42
N LYS A 3 -17.88 -39.34 6.28
CA LYS A 3 -16.58 -38.72 5.90
C LYS A 3 -16.82 -37.72 4.75
N GLY A 4 -17.73 -36.77 4.94
CA GLY A 4 -18.20 -35.85 3.88
C GLY A 4 -17.93 -34.36 4.10
N SER A 5 -17.20 -33.95 5.14
CA SER A 5 -17.18 -32.53 5.53
C SER A 5 -15.83 -31.93 5.94
N VAL A 6 -14.71 -32.65 5.76
CA VAL A 6 -13.40 -32.14 6.20
C VAL A 6 -12.60 -31.44 5.10
N ILE A 7 -12.97 -31.61 3.83
CA ILE A 7 -12.19 -31.09 2.69
C ILE A 7 -12.72 -29.72 2.22
N GLY A 8 -14.00 -29.42 2.45
CA GLY A 8 -14.60 -28.13 2.05
C GLY A 8 -14.34 -26.97 3.03
N VAL A 9 -14.01 -27.26 4.29
CA VAL A 9 -13.81 -26.22 5.33
C VAL A 9 -12.36 -25.76 5.42
N ALA A 10 -11.41 -26.50 4.86
CA ALA A 10 -9.99 -26.13 4.89
C ALA A 10 -9.56 -25.18 3.75
N VAL A 11 -10.33 -25.06 2.67
CA VAL A 11 -9.95 -24.25 1.49
C VAL A 11 -10.56 -22.84 1.53
N VAL A 12 -11.56 -22.59 2.39
CA VAL A 12 -12.25 -21.28 2.50
C VAL A 12 -11.80 -20.52 3.76
N ALA A 13 -10.78 -20.98 4.48
CA ALA A 13 -10.22 -20.29 5.66
C ALA A 13 -8.92 -19.53 5.36
N LEU A 14 -8.54 -19.40 4.08
CA LEU A 14 -7.64 -18.35 3.59
C LEU A 14 -8.45 -17.17 3.06
N LEU A 15 -9.59 -16.89 3.70
CA LEU A 15 -10.23 -15.58 3.62
C LEU A 15 -9.18 -14.58 4.10
N ALA A 16 -8.64 -13.83 3.14
CA ALA A 16 -7.77 -12.70 3.38
C ALA A 16 -8.42 -11.87 4.48
N VAL A 17 -7.81 -11.89 5.66
CA VAL A 17 -8.18 -10.98 6.72
C VAL A 17 -7.64 -9.62 6.28
N ALA A 18 -8.32 -9.00 5.31
CA ALA A 18 -8.26 -7.57 5.11
C ALA A 18 -8.98 -6.99 6.31
N VAL A 19 -8.25 -6.90 7.42
CA VAL A 19 -8.64 -6.02 8.52
C VAL A 19 -8.64 -4.64 7.89
N ALA A 20 -9.80 -4.19 7.43
CA ALA A 20 -10.05 -2.77 7.21
C ALA A 20 -10.08 -2.16 8.61
N VAL A 21 -8.89 -2.00 9.18
CA VAL A 21 -8.67 -1.07 10.27
C VAL A 21 -8.92 0.28 9.64
N GLU A 22 -10.12 0.80 9.85
CA GLU A 22 -10.51 2.17 9.56
C GLU A 22 -9.53 3.08 10.33
N GLY A 23 -8.43 3.46 9.67
CA GLY A 23 -7.36 4.27 10.26
C GLY A 23 -5.92 3.78 10.03
N ALA A 24 -5.69 2.61 9.43
CA ALA A 24 -4.35 2.17 9.07
C ALA A 24 -4.03 2.56 7.64
N VAL A 25 -2.90 3.23 7.45
CA VAL A 25 -2.31 3.48 6.14
C VAL A 25 -2.17 2.15 5.40
N THR A 26 -2.73 2.04 4.20
CA THR A 26 -2.55 0.86 3.34
C THR A 26 -1.47 1.13 2.30
N CYS A 27 -0.92 0.07 1.69
CA CYS A 27 -0.05 0.27 0.52
C CYS A 27 -0.80 0.92 -0.64
N GLY A 28 -2.12 0.69 -0.79
CA GLY A 28 -2.92 1.35 -1.81
C GLY A 28 -2.96 2.87 -1.64
N ASP A 29 -3.02 3.36 -0.40
CA ASP A 29 -2.95 4.80 -0.11
C ASP A 29 -1.56 5.38 -0.46
N VAL A 30 -0.50 4.60 -0.23
CA VAL A 30 0.88 4.96 -0.59
C VAL A 30 1.03 5.02 -2.11
N ASP A 31 0.60 3.99 -2.83
CA ASP A 31 0.63 3.93 -4.28
C ASP A 31 -0.13 5.12 -4.89
N ALA A 32 -1.38 5.36 -4.46
CA ALA A 32 -2.20 6.46 -4.94
C ALA A 32 -1.56 7.83 -4.67
N SER A 33 -0.92 8.01 -3.52
CA SER A 33 -0.21 9.24 -3.18
C SER A 33 1.05 9.48 -4.02
N LEU A 34 1.69 8.42 -4.51
CA LEU A 34 2.95 8.49 -5.28
C LEU A 34 2.78 8.40 -6.79
N MET A 35 1.63 7.92 -7.29
CA MET A 35 1.27 7.92 -8.72
C MET A 35 1.63 9.21 -9.47
N PRO A 36 1.27 10.42 -8.99
CA PRO A 36 1.62 11.67 -9.69
C PRO A 36 3.14 11.95 -9.77
N CYS A 37 3.98 11.23 -9.02
CA CYS A 37 5.43 11.40 -9.04
C CYS A 37 6.13 10.61 -10.15
N VAL A 38 5.47 9.63 -10.79
CA VAL A 38 6.11 8.67 -11.71
C VAL A 38 6.85 9.37 -12.85
N ALA A 39 6.27 10.40 -13.47
CA ALA A 39 6.91 11.12 -14.57
C ALA A 39 8.22 11.80 -14.12
N TYR A 40 8.25 12.35 -12.90
CA TYR A 40 9.47 12.94 -12.34
C TYR A 40 10.49 11.85 -11.96
N LEU A 41 10.07 10.79 -11.29
CA LEU A 41 10.93 9.69 -10.86
C LEU A 41 11.60 8.94 -12.02
N THR A 42 10.93 8.90 -13.19
CA THR A 42 11.46 8.28 -14.42
C THR A 42 12.17 9.25 -15.35
N GLY A 43 12.42 10.50 -14.92
CA GLY A 43 13.11 11.51 -15.72
C GLY A 43 12.32 12.05 -16.92
N LYS A 44 11.02 11.74 -17.03
CA LYS A 44 10.12 12.28 -18.07
C LYS A 44 9.63 13.69 -17.76
N ALA A 45 9.83 14.17 -16.53
CA ALA A 45 9.55 15.54 -16.11
C ALA A 45 10.75 16.13 -15.36
N ALA A 46 11.04 17.41 -15.60
CA ALA A 46 12.17 18.12 -14.99
C ALA A 46 11.96 18.45 -13.49
N ALA A 47 10.71 18.45 -13.03
CA ALA A 47 10.35 18.76 -11.65
C ALA A 47 9.10 17.94 -11.23
N PRO A 48 8.91 17.68 -9.93
CA PRO A 48 7.69 17.05 -9.44
C PRO A 48 6.49 17.97 -9.65
N SER A 49 5.34 17.38 -9.98
CA SER A 49 4.07 18.12 -10.04
C SER A 49 3.65 18.60 -8.64
N GLY A 50 2.77 19.60 -8.59
CA GLY A 50 2.15 20.02 -7.32
C GLY A 50 1.40 18.87 -6.63
N GLU A 51 0.78 17.98 -7.40
CA GLU A 51 0.09 16.79 -6.91
C GLU A 51 1.07 15.77 -6.32
N CYS A 52 2.24 15.56 -6.94
CA CYS A 52 3.30 14.72 -6.37
C CYS A 52 3.73 15.24 -5.00
N CYS A 53 3.99 16.55 -4.89
CA CYS A 53 4.36 17.17 -3.63
C CYS A 53 3.24 17.06 -2.58
N ALA A 54 1.97 17.24 -2.99
CA ALA A 54 0.82 17.10 -2.11
C ALA A 54 0.66 15.66 -1.60
N GLY A 55 0.82 14.66 -2.45
CA GLY A 55 0.78 13.25 -2.08
C GLY A 55 1.89 12.86 -1.10
N VAL A 56 3.14 13.26 -1.37
CA VAL A 56 4.26 13.05 -0.44
C VAL A 56 4.02 13.75 0.90
N LYS A 57 3.42 14.94 0.89
CA LYS A 57 3.05 15.66 2.13
C LYS A 57 1.95 14.92 2.88
N HIS A 58 0.94 14.40 2.19
CA HIS A 58 -0.12 13.60 2.78
C HIS A 58 0.45 12.38 3.51
N LEU A 59 1.35 11.62 2.87
CA LEU A 59 2.02 10.47 3.49
C LEU A 59 2.77 10.82 4.78
N ARG A 60 3.35 12.03 4.87
CA ARG A 60 4.01 12.51 6.10
C ARG A 60 3.03 12.86 7.23
N THR A 61 1.79 13.17 6.91
CA THR A 61 0.76 13.57 7.91
C THR A 61 0.00 12.40 8.50
N LEU A 62 0.17 11.18 7.97
CA LEU A 62 -0.49 9.99 8.48
C LEU A 62 0.00 9.68 9.91
N PRO A 63 -0.84 9.14 10.82
CA PRO A 63 -0.47 8.88 12.21
C PRO A 63 0.81 8.03 12.31
N VAL A 64 1.86 8.57 12.96
CA VAL A 64 3.22 8.02 12.88
C VAL A 64 3.70 7.36 14.18
N GLY A 65 3.45 6.07 14.34
CA GLY A 65 4.30 5.21 15.18
C GLY A 65 5.52 4.68 14.41
N THR A 66 6.43 3.99 15.10
CA THR A 66 7.60 3.36 14.44
C THR A 66 7.18 2.17 13.57
N ALA A 67 6.16 1.42 13.98
CA ALA A 67 5.65 0.28 13.23
C ALA A 67 4.99 0.74 11.91
N GLU A 68 4.16 1.78 11.98
CA GLU A 68 3.45 2.35 10.83
C GLU A 68 4.43 2.97 9.83
N ARG A 69 5.48 3.65 10.32
CA ARG A 69 6.55 4.15 9.45
C ARG A 69 7.30 3.05 8.72
N ARG A 70 7.59 1.93 9.40
CA ARG A 70 8.21 0.75 8.77
C ARG A 70 7.30 0.13 7.73
N PHE A 71 6.01 -0.01 8.04
CA PHE A 71 5.01 -0.50 7.10
C PHE A 71 4.92 0.39 5.84
N ALA A 72 4.77 1.71 6.03
CA ALA A 72 4.74 2.65 4.92
C ALA A 72 6.03 2.62 4.09
N CYS A 73 7.20 2.47 4.74
CA CYS A 73 8.48 2.32 4.05
C CYS A 73 8.50 1.09 3.13
N GLU A 74 8.03 -0.07 3.61
CA GLU A 74 7.93 -1.28 2.77
C GLU A 74 6.96 -1.10 1.61
N CYS A 75 5.84 -0.40 1.80
CA CYS A 75 4.94 -0.04 0.71
C CYS A 75 5.64 0.87 -0.33
N VAL A 76 6.35 1.91 0.11
CA VAL A 76 7.10 2.82 -0.80
C VAL A 76 8.15 2.04 -1.58
N LYS A 77 8.88 1.13 -0.94
CA LYS A 77 9.88 0.27 -1.59
C LYS A 77 9.25 -0.60 -2.68
N LYS A 78 8.10 -1.20 -2.40
CA LYS A 78 7.34 -2.01 -3.37
C LYS A 78 6.83 -1.17 -4.54
N ALA A 79 6.28 0.02 -4.26
CA ALA A 79 5.84 0.96 -5.28
C ALA A 79 7.00 1.35 -6.19
N ALA A 80 8.15 1.73 -5.62
CA ALA A 80 9.34 2.11 -6.37
C ALA A 80 9.86 0.96 -7.26
N ALA A 81 9.82 -0.28 -6.78
CA ALA A 81 10.21 -1.46 -7.57
C ALA A 81 9.25 -1.77 -8.74
N SER A 82 8.07 -1.15 -8.76
CA SER A 82 7.06 -1.31 -9.82
C SER A 82 7.16 -0.21 -10.89
N ILE A 83 7.98 0.81 -10.67
CA ILE A 83 8.25 1.88 -11.64
C ILE A 83 9.31 1.39 -12.64
N PRO A 84 9.05 1.49 -13.96
CA PRO A 84 9.94 1.01 -15.01
C PRO A 84 11.22 1.85 -15.17
#